data_AF-A0A151X6C9-F1
#
_entry.id   AF-A0A151X6C9-F1
#
_cell.length_a   1.000
_cell.length_b   1.000
_cell.length_c   1.000
_cell.angle_alpha   90.00
_cell.angle_beta   90.00
_cell.angle_gamma   90.00
#
_symmetry.space_group_name_H-M   'P 1'
#
loop_
_entity.id
_entity.type
_entity.pdbx_description
1 polymer ?
#
loop_
_entity_poly.entity_id
_entity_poly.type
_entity_poly.pdbx_seq_one_letter_code
_entity_poly.pdbx_strand_id
1 'polypeptide(L)'
;MHICQHTSQKFINKREIFVSSRFLAILYKRHLLNFDFITGYTVVIIIMKALTVTLLCVLVVAAFAAPPNSLQDTFIPIVASQLDGPNPDGSYTYNYQTGNGIQAQEQGQLFNIAKNEDAIRVQGSFSYTDDNGNPISLSYSADETGFHPQGEHLPVAPPIPAAILRSLEYNAQHPEEDNL
;
A
#
# COMPACT_ATOMS: atom_id res chain seq x y z
N MET A 1 115.81 40.74 -8.12
CA MET A 1 115.64 41.72 -7.03
C MET A 1 114.19 41.64 -6.56
N HIS A 2 113.97 41.48 -5.26
CA HIS A 2 112.69 41.29 -4.54
C HIS A 2 111.58 42.28 -4.99
N ILE A 3 110.28 41.98 -4.81
CA ILE A 3 109.44 42.34 -3.65
C ILE A 3 108.03 41.72 -3.92
N CYS A 4 107.44 40.89 -3.05
CA CYS A 4 106.46 41.23 -1.97
C CYS A 4 105.14 41.86 -2.53
N GLN A 5 103.91 41.59 -2.06
CA GLN A 5 103.41 41.07 -0.79
C GLN A 5 101.87 40.86 -0.88
N HIS A 6 101.36 39.84 -0.16
CA HIS A 6 100.13 39.76 0.65
C HIS A 6 98.73 40.19 0.13
N THR A 7 97.73 39.32 0.42
CA THR A 7 96.37 39.56 1.00
C THR A 7 95.49 38.34 0.65
N SER A 8 94.73 37.62 1.49
CA SER A 8 94.41 37.62 2.91
C SER A 8 93.85 36.21 3.24
N GLN A 9 94.28 35.63 4.35
CA GLN A 9 93.72 34.40 4.93
C GLN A 9 92.30 34.67 5.47
N LYS A 10 91.33 33.83 5.10
CA LYS A 10 90.04 33.74 5.82
C LYS A 10 89.93 32.33 6.43
N PHE A 11 90.37 32.25 7.68
CA PHE A 11 90.12 31.13 8.59
C PHE A 11 88.62 30.82 8.64
N ILE A 12 88.23 29.61 8.24
CA ILE A 12 86.92 29.04 8.56
C ILE A 12 87.18 27.73 9.31
N ASN A 13 86.83 27.75 10.59
CA ASN A 13 87.11 26.71 11.58
C ASN A 13 86.32 25.42 11.29
N LYS A 14 87.03 24.31 11.05
CA LYS A 14 86.49 23.00 10.64
C LYS A 14 85.58 22.32 11.68
N ARG A 15 85.51 22.83 12.93
CA ARG A 15 84.69 22.27 14.01
C ARG A 15 83.21 22.69 13.99
N GLU A 16 82.87 23.83 13.39
CA GLU A 16 81.49 24.33 13.30
C GLU A 16 80.61 23.53 12.30
N ILE A 17 81.21 23.06 11.20
CA ILE A 17 80.52 22.38 10.10
C ILE A 17 80.06 20.96 10.51
N PHE A 18 80.80 20.29 11.40
CA PHE A 18 80.51 18.91 11.81
C PHE A 18 79.33 18.81 12.78
N VAL A 19 79.08 19.85 13.59
CA VAL A 19 77.93 19.93 14.50
C VAL A 19 76.65 20.19 13.69
N SER A 20 76.71 21.09 12.71
CA SER A 20 75.57 21.42 11.84
C SER A 20 75.08 20.21 11.01
N SER A 21 75.99 19.43 10.42
CA SER A 21 75.61 18.24 9.62
C SER A 21 74.95 17.14 10.46
N ARG A 22 75.41 16.90 11.69
CA ARG A 22 74.80 15.92 12.60
C ARG A 22 73.46 16.42 13.17
N PHE A 23 73.31 17.71 13.44
CA PHE A 23 72.02 18.30 13.84
C PHE A 23 71.00 18.25 12.70
N LEU A 24 71.39 18.57 11.46
CA LEU A 24 70.50 18.47 10.30
C LEU A 24 70.03 17.04 10.06
N ALA A 25 70.91 16.04 10.21
CA ALA A 25 70.55 14.63 10.03
C ALA A 25 69.57 14.13 11.13
N ILE A 26 69.71 14.59 12.37
CA ILE A 26 68.79 14.26 13.47
C ILE A 26 67.43 14.95 13.27
N LEU A 27 67.43 16.22 12.86
CA LEU A 27 66.20 16.96 12.55
C LEU A 27 65.47 16.34 11.34
N TYR A 28 66.19 15.96 10.28
CA TYR A 28 65.59 15.30 9.11
C TYR A 28 65.07 13.91 9.44
N LYS A 29 65.79 13.11 10.24
CA LYS A 29 65.33 11.79 10.69
C LYS A 29 64.13 11.90 11.64
N ARG A 30 64.09 12.92 12.51
CA ARG A 30 62.92 13.22 13.36
C ARG A 30 61.72 13.73 12.54
N HIS A 31 61.97 14.46 11.45
CA HIS A 31 60.93 14.95 10.55
C HIS A 31 60.37 13.84 9.64
N LEU A 32 61.20 12.91 9.16
CA LEU A 32 60.78 11.75 8.37
C LEU A 32 59.99 10.74 9.21
N LEU A 33 60.42 10.43 10.44
CA LEU A 33 59.71 9.51 11.33
C LEU A 33 58.33 10.03 11.77
N ASN A 34 58.17 11.34 11.93
CA ASN A 34 56.86 11.96 12.21
C ASN A 34 55.93 11.93 10.97
N PHE A 35 56.46 11.98 9.76
CA PHE A 35 55.69 11.92 8.51
C PHE A 35 55.09 10.52 8.28
N ASP A 36 55.84 9.45 8.55
CA ASP A 36 55.33 8.07 8.48
C ASP A 36 54.24 7.79 9.53
N PHE A 37 54.35 8.39 10.72
CA PHE A 37 53.36 8.23 11.80
C PHE A 37 52.03 8.92 11.51
N ILE A 38 52.07 10.16 10.97
CA ILE A 38 50.87 10.91 10.58
C ILE A 38 50.17 10.26 9.39
N THR A 39 50.94 9.77 8.42
CA THR A 39 50.40 9.08 7.24
C THR A 39 49.76 7.75 7.66
N GLY A 40 50.40 6.98 8.54
CA GLY A 40 49.83 5.75 9.11
C GLY A 40 48.54 6.00 9.89
N TYR A 41 48.50 6.99 10.77
CA TYR A 41 47.30 7.33 11.56
C TYR A 41 46.13 7.79 10.66
N THR A 42 46.43 8.58 9.63
CA THR A 42 45.42 9.03 8.67
C THR A 42 44.87 7.87 7.86
N VAL A 43 45.71 6.94 7.42
CA VAL A 43 45.29 5.71 6.72
C VAL A 43 44.43 4.82 7.62
N VAL A 44 44.80 4.64 8.89
CA VAL A 44 44.01 3.87 9.87
C VAL A 44 42.63 4.51 10.11
N ILE A 45 42.55 5.83 10.22
CA ILE A 45 41.26 6.54 10.33
C ILE A 45 40.40 6.37 9.08
N ILE A 46 40.99 6.44 7.89
CA ILE A 46 40.27 6.25 6.62
C ILE A 46 39.73 4.83 6.52
N ILE A 47 40.53 3.82 6.88
CA ILE A 47 40.10 2.41 6.90
C ILE A 47 38.98 2.21 7.93
N MET A 48 39.12 2.77 9.13
CA MET A 48 38.10 2.65 10.18
C MET A 48 36.78 3.33 9.77
N LYS A 49 36.83 4.51 9.14
CA LYS A 49 35.64 5.20 8.60
C LYS A 49 34.99 4.42 7.46
N ALA A 50 35.78 3.90 6.52
CA ALA A 50 35.26 3.07 5.44
C ALA A 50 34.56 1.83 5.98
N LEU A 51 35.10 1.20 7.02
CA LEU A 51 34.53 0.02 7.67
C LEU A 51 33.24 0.34 8.45
N THR A 52 33.15 1.52 9.09
CA THR A 52 31.90 1.98 9.69
C THR A 52 30.83 2.30 8.65
N VAL A 53 31.21 2.88 7.51
CA VAL A 53 30.27 3.20 6.42
C VAL A 53 29.75 1.92 5.75
N THR A 54 30.61 0.92 5.51
CA THR A 54 30.16 -0.36 4.95
C THR A 54 29.23 -1.11 5.91
N LEU A 55 29.55 -1.13 7.20
CA LEU A 55 28.68 -1.73 8.22
C LEU A 55 27.30 -1.04 8.28
N LEU A 56 27.27 0.29 8.20
CA LEU A 56 26.04 1.07 8.23
C LEU A 56 25.21 0.86 6.95
N CYS A 57 25.87 0.76 5.78
CA CYS A 57 25.21 0.41 4.53
C CYS A 57 24.59 -0.99 4.57
N VAL A 58 25.27 -1.98 5.16
CA VAL A 58 24.72 -3.35 5.31
C VAL A 58 23.48 -3.37 6.21
N LEU A 59 23.46 -2.58 7.28
CA LEU A 59 22.30 -2.45 8.17
C LEU A 59 21.09 -1.82 7.48
N VAL A 60 21.31 -0.82 6.62
CA VAL A 60 20.23 -0.17 5.87
C VAL A 60 19.60 -1.13 4.86
N VAL A 61 20.39 -1.96 4.17
CA VAL A 61 19.87 -2.95 3.21
C VAL A 61 19.01 -4.02 3.91
N ALA A 62 19.36 -4.44 5.13
CA ALA A 62 18.57 -5.41 5.89
C ALA A 62 17.18 -4.86 6.29
N ALA A 63 17.05 -3.54 6.52
CA ALA A 63 15.77 -2.92 6.88
C ALA A 63 14.80 -2.81 5.68
N PHE A 64 15.31 -2.76 4.46
CA PHE A 64 14.48 -2.74 3.24
C PHE A 64 14.15 -4.15 2.70
N ALA A 65 14.64 -5.20 3.33
CA ALA A 65 14.30 -6.59 3.03
C ALA A 65 13.10 -7.09 3.86
N ALA A 66 12.27 -6.18 4.38
CA ALA A 66 10.95 -6.58 4.86
C ALA A 66 10.19 -7.20 3.67
N PRO A 67 9.65 -8.43 3.80
CA PRO A 67 8.78 -8.95 2.77
C PRO A 67 7.68 -7.91 2.51
N PRO A 68 7.32 -7.61 1.24
CA PRO A 68 6.14 -6.83 0.99
C PRO A 68 5.01 -7.51 1.76
N ASN A 69 4.22 -6.73 2.52
CA ASN A 69 2.98 -7.21 3.09
C ASN A 69 2.15 -7.72 1.91
N SER A 70 2.26 -9.00 1.61
CA SER A 70 1.34 -9.65 0.70
C SER A 70 0.01 -9.47 1.38
N LEU A 71 -0.89 -8.74 0.71
CA LEU A 71 -2.31 -8.92 0.93
C LEU A 71 -2.48 -10.43 0.89
N GLN A 72 -2.64 -11.03 2.06
CA GLN A 72 -2.85 -12.46 2.17
C GLN A 72 -4.17 -12.65 1.45
N ASP A 73 -4.08 -13.14 0.22
CA ASP A 73 -5.19 -13.72 -0.52
C ASP A 73 -5.53 -15.01 0.22
N THR A 74 -6.08 -14.84 1.43
CA THR A 74 -6.53 -15.93 2.28
C THR A 74 -7.65 -16.60 1.52
N PHE A 75 -7.38 -17.79 1.02
CA PHE A 75 -8.38 -18.64 0.39
C PHE A 75 -9.62 -18.77 1.29
N ILE A 76 -10.76 -18.30 0.80
CA ILE A 76 -12.05 -18.36 1.50
C ILE A 76 -12.82 -19.57 0.94
N PRO A 77 -13.04 -20.63 1.73
CA PRO A 77 -13.76 -21.81 1.25
C PRO A 77 -15.26 -21.55 1.10
N ILE A 78 -15.92 -22.31 0.24
CA ILE A 78 -17.39 -22.45 0.25
C ILE A 78 -17.74 -23.49 1.30
N VAL A 79 -18.53 -23.11 2.31
CA VAL A 79 -18.93 -23.99 3.42
C VAL A 79 -20.25 -24.71 3.15
N ALA A 80 -21.10 -24.13 2.32
CA ALA A 80 -22.34 -24.75 1.87
C ALA A 80 -22.67 -24.27 0.46
N SER A 81 -23.23 -25.16 -0.35
CA SER A 81 -23.78 -24.82 -1.66
C SER A 81 -24.88 -25.80 -2.01
N GLN A 82 -26.01 -25.30 -2.49
CA GLN A 82 -27.11 -26.09 -3.01
C GLN A 82 -27.57 -25.50 -4.33
N LEU A 83 -27.85 -26.39 -5.28
CA LEU A 83 -28.40 -26.06 -6.58
C LEU A 83 -29.53 -27.06 -6.85
N ASP A 84 -30.68 -26.53 -7.24
CA ASP A 84 -31.84 -27.31 -7.68
C ASP A 84 -32.37 -26.75 -9.00
N GLY A 85 -32.66 -27.64 -9.94
CA GLY A 85 -33.08 -27.31 -11.29
C GLY A 85 -31.96 -27.12 -12.33
N PRO A 86 -32.29 -26.61 -13.53
CA PRO A 86 -33.62 -26.16 -13.94
C PRO A 86 -34.63 -27.32 -13.94
N ASN A 87 -35.75 -27.11 -13.26
CA ASN A 87 -36.84 -28.06 -13.17
C ASN A 87 -37.67 -28.06 -14.47
N PRO A 88 -38.48 -29.11 -14.73
CA PRO A 88 -39.31 -29.19 -15.94
C PRO A 88 -40.31 -28.04 -16.11
N ASP A 89 -40.66 -27.35 -15.01
CA ASP A 89 -41.53 -26.17 -14.98
C ASP A 89 -40.77 -24.85 -15.23
N GLY A 90 -39.46 -24.91 -15.46
CA GLY A 90 -38.60 -23.74 -15.64
C GLY A 90 -38.16 -23.07 -14.33
N SER A 91 -38.50 -23.64 -13.17
CA SER A 91 -38.02 -23.13 -11.89
C SER A 91 -36.58 -23.55 -11.59
N TYR A 92 -35.87 -22.75 -10.81
CA TYR A 92 -34.56 -23.11 -10.27
C TYR A 92 -34.36 -22.47 -8.90
N THR A 93 -33.44 -23.02 -8.12
CA THR A 93 -33.00 -22.44 -6.86
C THR A 93 -31.50 -22.66 -6.71
N TYR A 94 -30.77 -21.64 -6.29
CA TYR A 94 -29.39 -21.78 -5.84
C TYR A 94 -29.18 -21.09 -4.50
N ASN A 95 -28.27 -21.62 -3.71
CA ASN A 95 -27.73 -20.92 -2.56
C ASN A 95 -26.28 -21.33 -2.31
N TYR A 96 -25.49 -20.42 -1.74
CA TYR A 96 -24.15 -20.73 -1.26
C TYR A 96 -23.79 -19.87 -0.07
N GLN A 97 -22.88 -20.41 0.74
CA GLN A 97 -22.28 -19.75 1.88
C GLN A 97 -20.77 -19.94 1.85
N THR A 98 -20.04 -18.88 2.16
CA THR A 98 -18.59 -18.84 2.23
C THR A 98 -18.10 -18.85 3.67
N GLY A 99 -16.83 -19.23 3.88
CA GLY A 99 -16.21 -19.32 5.21
C GLY A 99 -16.05 -17.98 5.93
N ASN A 100 -16.10 -16.86 5.21
CA ASN A 100 -16.10 -15.51 5.79
C ASN A 100 -17.51 -14.93 6.00
N GLY A 101 -18.56 -15.76 5.88
CA GLY A 101 -19.93 -15.36 6.19
C GLY A 101 -20.71 -14.68 5.06
N ILE A 102 -20.16 -14.62 3.84
CA ILE A 102 -20.95 -14.19 2.67
C ILE A 102 -21.95 -15.29 2.33
N GLN A 103 -23.22 -14.92 2.19
CA GLN A 103 -24.32 -15.81 1.82
C GLN A 103 -25.09 -15.21 0.66
N ALA A 104 -25.40 -16.05 -0.33
CA ALA A 104 -26.28 -15.68 -1.43
C ALA A 104 -27.31 -16.77 -1.69
N GLN A 105 -28.52 -16.38 -2.01
CA GLN A 105 -29.58 -17.29 -2.42
C GLN A 105 -30.45 -16.63 -3.49
N GLU A 106 -30.95 -17.44 -4.40
CA GLU A 106 -31.83 -16.99 -5.47
C GLU A 106 -32.73 -18.14 -5.89
N GLN A 107 -33.95 -17.79 -6.26
CA GLN A 107 -34.89 -18.69 -6.92
C GLN A 107 -35.53 -17.95 -8.09
N GLY A 108 -35.69 -18.66 -9.20
CA GLY A 108 -36.38 -18.18 -10.38
C GLY A 108 -37.55 -19.09 -10.71
N GLN A 109 -38.64 -18.51 -11.21
CA GLN A 109 -39.82 -19.24 -11.66
C GLN A 109 -40.34 -18.65 -12.98
N LEU A 110 -40.79 -19.51 -13.88
CA LEU A 110 -41.43 -19.10 -15.12
C LEU A 110 -42.86 -18.61 -14.82
N PHE A 111 -43.18 -17.40 -15.30
CA PHE A 111 -44.46 -16.75 -15.12
C PHE A 111 -45.06 -16.39 -16.48
N ASN A 112 -46.34 -16.74 -16.69
CA ASN A 112 -47.08 -16.39 -17.90
C ASN A 112 -47.69 -14.99 -17.73
N ILE A 113 -47.25 -14.03 -18.54
CA ILE A 113 -47.72 -12.63 -18.48
C ILE A 113 -48.92 -12.42 -19.39
N ALA A 114 -48.88 -13.00 -20.59
CA ALA A 114 -49.92 -12.87 -21.60
C ALA A 114 -49.96 -14.10 -22.52
N LYS A 115 -50.92 -14.13 -23.45
CA LYS A 115 -51.08 -15.24 -24.40
C LYS A 115 -49.84 -15.31 -25.31
N ASN A 116 -48.96 -16.28 -25.05
CA ASN A 116 -47.65 -16.53 -25.68
C ASN A 116 -46.50 -15.63 -25.19
N GLU A 117 -46.60 -15.02 -24.01
CA GLU A 117 -45.48 -14.30 -23.39
C GLU A 117 -45.17 -14.90 -22.02
N ASP A 118 -44.03 -15.57 -21.96
CA ASP A 118 -43.44 -16.08 -20.73
C ASP A 118 -42.32 -15.15 -20.29
N ALA A 119 -42.25 -14.84 -18.99
CA ALA A 119 -41.08 -14.22 -18.38
C ALA A 119 -40.65 -14.99 -17.14
N ILE A 120 -39.39 -14.83 -16.77
CA ILE A 120 -38.87 -15.39 -15.53
C ILE A 120 -38.93 -14.30 -14.47
N ARG A 121 -39.58 -14.59 -13.36
CA ARG A 121 -39.48 -13.77 -12.14
C ARG A 121 -38.43 -14.38 -11.23
N VAL A 122 -37.55 -13.53 -10.70
CA VAL A 122 -36.44 -13.94 -9.84
C VAL A 122 -36.57 -13.22 -8.51
N GLN A 123 -36.34 -13.94 -7.43
CA GLN A 123 -36.18 -13.34 -6.10
C GLN A 123 -34.95 -13.92 -5.44
N GLY A 124 -34.20 -13.08 -4.74
CA GLY A 124 -32.99 -13.51 -4.07
C GLY A 124 -32.59 -12.61 -2.92
N SER A 125 -31.56 -13.04 -2.21
CA SER A 125 -30.91 -12.25 -1.20
C SER A 125 -29.41 -12.49 -1.17
N PHE A 126 -28.69 -11.46 -0.77
CA PHE A 126 -27.25 -11.44 -0.61
C PHE A 126 -26.91 -10.81 0.74
N SER A 127 -25.98 -11.40 1.47
CA SER A 127 -25.49 -10.82 2.72
C SER A 127 -24.00 -11.01 2.88
N TYR A 128 -23.36 -10.02 3.49
CA TYR A 128 -21.93 -10.02 3.79
C TYR A 128 -21.67 -9.22 5.07
N THR A 129 -20.48 -9.37 5.64
CA THR A 129 -20.06 -8.58 6.81
C THR A 129 -19.18 -7.43 6.31
N ASP A 130 -19.47 -6.20 6.75
CA ASP A 130 -18.64 -5.04 6.42
C ASP A 130 -17.30 -5.05 7.18
N ASP A 131 -16.41 -4.11 6.85
CA ASP A 131 -15.10 -3.98 7.52
C ASP A 131 -15.21 -3.66 9.02
N ASN A 132 -16.38 -3.21 9.49
CA ASN A 132 -16.66 -2.89 10.89
C ASN A 132 -17.30 -4.07 11.65
N GLY A 133 -17.57 -5.20 10.98
CA GLY A 133 -18.25 -6.36 11.58
C GLY A 133 -19.78 -6.31 11.54
N ASN A 134 -20.39 -5.31 10.88
CA ASN A 134 -21.83 -5.22 10.75
C ASN A 134 -22.33 -6.11 9.61
N PRO A 135 -23.39 -6.91 9.81
CA PRO A 135 -24.02 -7.64 8.73
C PRO A 135 -24.78 -6.68 7.81
N ILE A 136 -24.44 -6.69 6.53
CA ILE A 136 -25.16 -6.01 5.46
C ILE A 136 -25.96 -7.05 4.69
N SER A 137 -27.26 -6.79 4.52
CA SER A 137 -28.15 -7.61 3.71
C SER A 137 -28.77 -6.80 2.58
N LEU A 138 -29.02 -7.50 1.48
CA LEU A 138 -29.70 -7.03 0.29
C LEU A 138 -30.71 -8.10 -0.11
N SER A 139 -31.96 -7.71 -0.30
CA SER A 139 -32.98 -8.52 -0.95
C SER A 139 -33.28 -7.92 -2.32
N TYR A 140 -33.70 -8.74 -3.27
CA TYR A 140 -34.10 -8.24 -4.58
C TYR A 140 -35.21 -9.08 -5.19
N SER A 141 -36.03 -8.42 -6.00
CA SER A 141 -37.00 -9.04 -6.90
C SER A 141 -36.81 -8.50 -8.31
N ALA A 142 -36.69 -9.38 -9.29
CA ALA A 142 -36.68 -9.05 -10.70
C ALA A 142 -37.98 -9.55 -11.35
N ASP A 143 -38.71 -8.63 -11.94
CA ASP A 143 -39.96 -8.88 -12.64
C ASP A 143 -39.98 -8.15 -14.00
N GLU A 144 -41.15 -8.10 -14.63
CA GLU A 144 -41.34 -7.48 -15.94
C GLU A 144 -41.05 -5.97 -15.94
N THR A 145 -41.14 -5.33 -14.77
CA THR A 145 -40.89 -3.91 -14.58
C THR A 145 -39.43 -3.61 -14.24
N GLY A 146 -38.60 -4.64 -14.06
CA GLY A 146 -37.16 -4.54 -13.88
C GLY A 146 -36.66 -5.14 -12.56
N PHE A 147 -35.49 -4.66 -12.13
CA PHE A 147 -34.82 -5.11 -10.91
C PHE A 147 -35.12 -4.15 -9.75
N HIS A 148 -35.69 -4.68 -8.68
CA HIS A 148 -36.08 -3.94 -7.48
C HIS A 148 -35.26 -4.43 -6.28
N PRO A 149 -34.16 -3.74 -5.93
CA PRO A 149 -33.38 -4.06 -4.75
C PRO A 149 -33.94 -3.38 -3.49
N GLN A 150 -33.90 -4.08 -2.35
CA GLN A 150 -34.24 -3.56 -1.04
C GLN A 150 -33.09 -3.85 -0.06
N GLY A 151 -32.64 -2.82 0.66
CA GLY A 151 -31.62 -2.95 1.68
C GLY A 151 -31.42 -1.63 2.44
N GLU A 152 -31.09 -1.71 3.73
CA GLU A 152 -30.91 -0.54 4.60
C GLU A 152 -29.81 0.42 4.13
N HIS A 153 -28.84 -0.10 3.37
CA HIS A 153 -27.72 0.67 2.83
C HIS A 153 -28.04 1.36 1.49
N LEU A 154 -29.20 1.10 0.90
CA LEU A 154 -29.57 1.68 -0.38
C LEU A 154 -30.14 3.10 -0.21
N PRO A 155 -29.89 4.02 -1.17
CA PRO A 155 -30.52 5.32 -1.17
C PRO A 155 -32.05 5.19 -1.24
N VAL A 156 -32.75 5.64 -0.21
CA VAL A 156 -34.22 5.68 -0.20
C VAL A 156 -34.68 6.99 -0.85
N ALA A 157 -35.67 6.90 -1.74
CA ALA A 157 -36.29 8.08 -2.33
C ALA A 157 -36.92 8.96 -1.24
N PRO A 158 -36.87 10.30 -1.38
CA PRO A 158 -37.50 11.19 -0.40
C PRO A 158 -39.01 10.94 -0.33
N PRO A 159 -39.62 11.11 0.86
CA PRO A 159 -41.06 10.92 1.03
C PRO A 159 -41.84 11.89 0.14
N ILE A 160 -43.02 11.46 -0.30
CA ILE A 160 -43.94 12.27 -1.12
C ILE A 160 -44.28 13.58 -0.37
N PRO A 161 -44.17 14.77 -0.99
CA PRO A 161 -44.50 16.04 -0.35
C PRO A 161 -45.95 16.09 0.16
N ALA A 162 -46.16 16.65 1.36
CA ALA A 162 -47.47 16.72 2.02
C ALA A 162 -48.57 17.41 1.19
N ALA A 163 -48.21 18.33 0.28
CA ALA A 163 -49.16 18.96 -0.63
C ALA A 163 -49.77 17.95 -1.62
N ILE A 164 -48.96 17.02 -2.14
CA ILE A 164 -49.41 15.97 -3.05
C ILE A 164 -50.35 15.02 -2.31
N LEU A 165 -50.00 14.62 -1.09
CA LEU A 165 -50.85 13.77 -0.24
C LEU A 165 -52.23 14.41 -0.01
N ARG A 166 -52.27 15.70 0.35
CA ARG A 166 -53.54 16.44 0.50
C ARG A 166 -54.36 16.48 -0.78
N SER A 167 -53.71 16.67 -1.93
CA SER A 167 -54.41 16.66 -3.23
C SER A 167 -54.98 15.27 -3.55
N LEU A 168 -54.25 14.20 -3.26
CA LEU A 168 -54.73 12.82 -3.47
C LEU A 168 -55.90 12.49 -2.55
N GLU A 169 -55.84 12.89 -1.27
CA GLU A 169 -56.93 12.74 -0.32
C GLU A 169 -58.17 13.52 -0.75
N TYR A 170 -58.00 14.76 -1.23
CA TYR A 170 -59.09 15.57 -1.75
C TYR A 170 -59.75 14.89 -2.95
N ASN A 171 -58.97 14.43 -3.94
CA ASN A 171 -59.49 13.75 -5.12
C ASN A 171 -60.20 12.44 -4.75
N ALA A 172 -59.70 11.69 -3.77
CA ALA A 172 -60.34 10.46 -3.29
C ALA A 172 -61.68 10.73 -2.58
N GLN A 173 -61.83 11.89 -1.94
CA GLN A 173 -63.08 12.31 -1.27
C GLN A 173 -64.08 12.97 -2.23
N HIS A 174 -63.62 13.46 -3.37
CA HIS A 174 -64.44 14.12 -4.39
C HIS A 174 -64.33 13.38 -5.74
N PRO A 175 -64.80 12.12 -5.82
CA PRO A 175 -64.86 11.43 -7.10
C PRO A 175 -65.78 12.22 -8.05
N GLU A 176 -65.32 12.43 -9.28
CA GLU A 176 -66.12 13.06 -10.35
C GLU A 176 -67.43 12.26 -10.52
N GLU A 177 -68.58 12.94 -10.53
CA GLU A 177 -69.83 12.27 -10.89
C GLU A 177 -69.82 11.95 -12.38
N ASP A 178 -69.60 10.67 -12.70
CA ASP A 178 -69.60 10.15 -14.08
C ASP A 178 -71.05 10.14 -14.62
N ASN A 179 -71.54 11.30 -15.04
CA ASN A 179 -72.82 11.43 -15.75
C ASN A 179 -72.59 11.11 -17.24
N LEU A 180 -72.59 9.81 -17.55
CA LEU A 180 -72.67 9.25 -18.90
C LEU A 180 -74.09 9.34 -19.48
#